data_AF-A0A2Z6R6N6-F1
#
_entry.id   AF-A0A2Z6R6N6-F1
#
_cell.length_a   1.000
_cell.length_b   1.000
_cell.length_c   1.000
_cell.angle_alpha   90.00
_cell.angle_beta   90.00
_cell.angle_gamma   90.00
#
_symmetry.space_group_name_H-M   'P 1'
#
loop_
_entity.id
_entity.type
_entity.pdbx_description
1 polymer ?
#
loop_
_entity_poly.entity_id
_entity_poly.type
_entity_poly.pdbx_seq_one_letter_code
_entity_poly.pdbx_strand_id
1 'polypeptide(L)'
;MGQDKIKVLCNFNLETILKPTRAKMIQKLWNDFNNLYSALKNENTDLTEFQSAAKTWLNYFLIPSVRNPEDSNFIKGLYRPADITPYMHVLV
;
A
#
# COMPACT_ATOMS: atom_id res chain seq x y z
N MET A 1 -12.25 -6.64 0.69
CA MET A 1 -12.21 -7.27 -0.66
C MET A 1 -12.99 -8.58 -0.64
N GLY A 2 -12.96 -9.40 -1.68
CA GLY A 2 -13.44 -10.79 -1.59
C GLY A 2 -12.60 -11.62 -0.62
N GLN A 3 -13.19 -12.64 0.00
CA GLN A 3 -12.58 -13.49 1.04
C GLN A 3 -11.23 -14.09 0.60
N ASP A 4 -11.13 -14.57 -0.64
CA ASP A 4 -9.89 -15.17 -1.15
C ASP A 4 -8.74 -14.17 -1.28
N LYS A 5 -9.06 -12.92 -1.63
CA LYS A 5 -8.07 -11.84 -1.72
C LYS A 5 -7.53 -11.47 -0.35
N ILE A 6 -8.38 -11.52 0.69
CA ILE A 6 -7.98 -11.26 2.08
C ILE A 6 -7.04 -12.35 2.60
N LYS A 7 -7.29 -13.63 2.27
CA LYS A 7 -6.37 -14.72 2.64
C LYS A 7 -4.98 -14.50 2.05
N VAL A 8 -4.89 -14.09 0.79
CA VAL A 8 -3.60 -13.78 0.15
C VAL A 8 -2.98 -12.53 0.77
N LEU A 9 -3.75 -11.47 1.00
CA LEU A 9 -3.22 -10.23 1.58
C LEU A 9 -2.70 -10.42 3.00
N CYS A 10 -3.43 -11.13 3.87
CA CYS A 10 -3.11 -11.19 5.29
C CYS A 10 -2.22 -12.39 5.67
N ASN A 11 -2.27 -13.50 4.93
CA ASN A 11 -1.58 -14.74 5.32
C ASN A 11 -0.42 -15.13 4.38
N PHE A 12 -0.20 -14.41 3.28
CA PHE A 12 0.92 -14.72 2.40
C PHE A 12 2.23 -14.17 2.98
N ASN A 13 3.16 -15.06 3.30
CA ASN A 13 4.47 -14.64 3.79
C ASN A 13 5.33 -14.11 2.63
N LEU A 14 5.32 -12.79 2.45
CA LEU A 14 6.11 -12.10 1.42
C LEU A 14 7.63 -12.26 1.58
N GLU A 15 8.12 -12.61 2.78
CA GLU A 15 9.56 -12.85 3.01
C GLU A 15 10.08 -14.07 2.25
N THR A 16 9.18 -14.94 1.77
CA THR A 16 9.53 -16.09 0.91
C THR A 16 9.97 -15.68 -0.50
N ILE A 17 9.64 -14.47 -0.94
CA ILE A 17 9.92 -13.96 -2.31
C ILE A 17 10.73 -12.65 -2.28
N LEU A 18 10.56 -11.83 -1.23
CA LEU A 18 11.16 -10.51 -1.12
C LEU A 18 12.13 -10.44 0.06
N LYS A 19 13.14 -9.57 -0.05
CA LYS A 19 14.00 -9.23 1.10
C LYS A 19 13.14 -8.77 2.29
N PRO A 20 13.46 -9.14 3.54
CA PRO A 20 12.59 -8.89 4.71
C PRO A 20 12.11 -7.44 4.84
N THR A 21 12.99 -6.46 4.65
CA THR A 21 12.60 -5.04 4.69
C THR A 21 11.56 -4.69 3.63
N ARG A 22 11.73 -5.21 2.41
CA ARG A 22 10.80 -4.96 1.31
C ARG A 22 9.48 -5.68 1.52
N ALA A 23 9.51 -6.92 1.99
CA ALA A 23 8.34 -7.69 2.35
C ALA A 23 7.47 -6.94 3.36
N LYS A 24 8.07 -6.41 4.44
CA LYS A 24 7.37 -5.61 5.46
C LYS A 24 6.73 -4.34 4.90
N MET A 25 7.42 -3.63 4.00
CA MET A 25 6.87 -2.43 3.37
C MET A 25 5.66 -2.77 2.49
N ILE A 26 5.75 -3.80 1.67
CA ILE A 26 4.65 -4.22 0.79
C ILE A 26 3.46 -4.74 1.62
N GLN A 27 3.73 -5.54 2.66
CA GLN A 27 2.71 -6.04 3.57
C GLN A 27 1.94 -4.90 4.23
N LYS A 28 2.64 -3.88 4.73
CA LYS A 28 2.01 -2.69 5.31
C LYS A 28 1.13 -1.97 4.29
N LEU A 29 1.66 -1.68 3.10
CA LEU A 29 0.91 -1.00 2.04
C LEU A 29 -0.39 -1.74 1.69
N TRP A 30 -0.32 -3.06 1.59
CA TRP A 30 -1.45 -3.95 1.27
C TRP A 30 -2.48 -4.02 2.39
N ASN A 31 -2.04 -4.12 3.65
CA ASN A 31 -2.91 -4.12 4.82
C ASN A 31 -3.64 -2.78 4.96
N ASP A 32 -2.92 -1.67 4.82
CA ASP A 32 -3.50 -0.32 4.89
C ASP A 32 -4.54 -0.10 3.77
N PHE A 33 -4.28 -0.58 2.54
CA PHE A 33 -5.26 -0.53 1.46
C PHE A 33 -6.52 -1.35 1.78
N ASN A 34 -6.36 -2.54 2.38
CA ASN A 34 -7.51 -3.34 2.80
C ASN A 34 -8.30 -2.67 3.93
N ASN A 35 -7.64 -1.95 4.83
CA ASN A 35 -8.29 -1.16 5.88
C ASN A 35 -9.14 -0.04 5.27
N LEU A 36 -8.58 0.72 4.31
CA LEU A 36 -9.33 1.75 3.58
C LEU A 36 -10.52 1.15 2.86
N TYR A 37 -10.34 0.02 2.16
CA TYR A 37 -11.43 -0.66 1.49
C TYR A 37 -12.53 -1.13 2.46
N SER A 38 -12.16 -1.54 3.67
CA SER A 38 -13.12 -1.97 4.70
C SER A 38 -13.87 -0.77 5.29
N ALA A 39 -13.17 0.34 5.51
CA ALA A 39 -13.76 1.59 5.97
C ALA A 39 -14.76 2.18 4.94
N LEU A 40 -14.45 2.10 3.64
CA LEU A 40 -15.35 2.53 2.57
C LEU A 40 -16.68 1.75 2.53
N LYS A 41 -16.71 0.52 3.08
CA LYS A 41 -17.92 -0.30 3.18
C LYS A 41 -18.69 -0.11 4.48
N ASN A 42 -18.11 0.59 5.45
CA ASN A 42 -18.72 0.80 6.76
C ASN A 42 -19.46 2.14 6.75
N GLU A 43 -20.77 2.10 6.91
CA GLU A 43 -21.63 3.30 6.94
C GLU A 43 -21.31 4.24 8.11
N ASN A 44 -20.64 3.73 9.15
CA ASN A 44 -20.27 4.49 10.34
C ASN A 44 -18.84 5.06 10.29
N THR A 45 -18.14 4.93 9.16
CA THR A 45 -16.78 5.45 9.04
C THR A 45 -16.78 6.98 9.05
N ASP A 46 -15.95 7.55 9.93
CA ASP A 46 -15.71 8.99 9.95
C ASP A 46 -14.98 9.42 8.67
N LEU A 47 -15.53 10.41 7.97
CA LEU A 47 -15.02 10.88 6.69
C LEU A 47 -13.66 11.59 6.82
N THR A 48 -13.42 12.27 7.94
CA THR A 48 -12.18 13.00 8.20
C THR A 48 -11.04 12.02 8.47
N GLU A 49 -11.30 11.01 9.31
CA GLU A 49 -10.36 9.93 9.58
C GLU A 49 -10.06 9.13 8.31
N PHE A 50 -11.09 8.81 7.52
CA PHE A 50 -10.92 8.14 6.24
C PHE A 50 -10.01 8.91 5.29
N GLN A 51 -10.28 10.21 5.09
CA GLN A 51 -9.47 11.04 4.20
C GLN A 51 -8.02 11.14 4.69
N SER A 52 -7.80 11.27 6.00
CA SER A 52 -6.46 11.30 6.60
C SER A 52 -5.71 9.98 6.36
N ALA A 53 -6.39 8.84 6.55
CA ALA A 53 -5.83 7.52 6.30
C ALA A 53 -5.52 7.31 4.80
N ALA A 54 -6.39 7.75 3.89
CA ALA A 54 -6.19 7.66 2.45
C ALA A 54 -4.97 8.48 1.99
N LYS A 55 -4.82 9.71 2.48
CA LYS A 55 -3.64 10.55 2.24
C LYS A 55 -2.36 9.90 2.76
N THR A 56 -2.41 9.32 3.96
CA THR A 56 -1.27 8.62 4.57
C THR A 56 -0.85 7.42 3.73
N TRP A 57 -1.82 6.62 3.30
CA TRP A 57 -1.58 5.48 2.42
C TRP A 57 -1.00 5.90 1.07
N LEU A 58 -1.53 6.95 0.44
CA LEU A 58 -1.03 7.45 -0.83
C LEU A 58 0.41 7.97 -0.73
N ASN A 59 0.73 8.70 0.34
CA ASN A 59 2.10 9.13 0.62
C ASN A 59 3.04 7.93 0.80
N TYR A 60 2.58 6.86 1.45
CA TYR A 60 3.34 5.63 1.60
C TYR A 60 3.54 4.92 0.25
N PHE A 61 2.48 4.81 -0.57
CA PHE A 61 2.53 4.25 -1.92
C PHE A 61 3.59 4.95 -2.79
N LEU A 62 3.68 6.27 -2.66
CA LEU A 62 4.56 7.15 -3.44
C LEU A 62 5.96 7.35 -2.85
N ILE A 63 6.39 6.54 -1.86
CA ILE A 63 7.76 6.63 -1.33
C ILE A 63 8.76 6.51 -2.50
N PRO A 64 9.56 7.55 -2.79
CA PRO A 64 10.43 7.57 -3.94
C PRO A 64 11.65 6.66 -3.72
N SER A 65 12.30 6.28 -4.81
CA SER A 65 13.63 5.66 -4.70
C SER A 65 14.64 6.71 -4.26
N VAL A 66 15.61 6.29 -3.46
CA VAL A 66 16.70 7.14 -3.00
C VAL A 66 17.95 6.78 -3.80
N ARG A 67 18.61 7.81 -4.34
CA ARG A 67 19.80 7.72 -5.23
C ARG A 67 19.50 7.14 -6.62
N ASN A 68 20.50 7.20 -7.50
CA ASN A 68 20.37 6.67 -8.85
C ASN A 68 20.44 5.13 -8.82
N PRO A 69 19.78 4.44 -9.76
CA PRO A 69 19.84 2.98 -9.86
C PRO A 69 21.26 2.43 -10.02
N GLU A 70 22.16 3.22 -10.61
CA GLU A 70 23.58 2.89 -10.81
C GLU A 70 24.42 3.02 -9.53
N ASP A 71 23.90 3.69 -8.49
CA ASP A 71 24.62 3.85 -7.23
C ASP A 71 24.56 2.55 -6.42
N SER A 72 25.71 2.12 -5.89
CA SER A 72 25.81 0.92 -5.03
C SER A 72 24.92 0.95 -3.79
N ASN A 73 24.53 2.16 -3.36
CA ASN A 73 23.65 2.41 -2.21
C ASN A 73 22.21 2.75 -2.63
N PHE A 74 21.78 2.37 -3.85
CA PHE A 74 20.42 2.59 -4.33
C PHE A 74 19.38 1.94 -3.42
N ILE A 75 18.38 2.71 -2.98
CA ILE A 75 17.25 2.20 -2.21
C ILE A 75 16.00 2.35 -3.07
N LYS A 76 15.46 1.22 -3.53
CA LYS A 76 14.23 1.22 -4.33
C LYS A 76 13.03 1.66 -3.49
N GLY A 77 12.35 2.71 -3.94
CA GLY A 77 11.07 3.19 -3.42
C GLY A 77 9.93 2.23 -3.71
N LEU A 78 8.70 2.59 -3.36
CA LEU A 78 7.53 1.73 -3.56
C LEU A 78 7.02 1.81 -5.00
N TYR A 79 6.06 2.68 -5.27
CA TYR A 79 5.43 2.85 -6.58
C TYR A 79 5.51 4.32 -7.02
N ARG A 80 5.30 4.57 -8.31
CA ARG A 80 5.33 5.90 -8.92
C ARG A 80 3.90 6.40 -9.13
N PRO A 81 3.70 7.72 -9.35
CA PRO A 81 2.40 8.26 -9.72
C PRO A 81 1.78 7.58 -10.95
N ALA A 82 2.60 7.20 -11.94
CA ALA A 82 2.16 6.51 -13.14
C ALA A 82 1.66 5.07 -12.89
N ASP A 83 1.95 4.50 -11.72
CA ASP A 83 1.52 3.14 -11.35
C ASP A 83 0.15 3.16 -10.62
N ILE A 84 -0.46 4.34 -10.43
CA ILE A 84 -1.82 4.50 -9.88
C ILE A 84 -2.84 3.98 -10.90
N THR A 85 -3.75 3.12 -10.45
CA THR A 85 -4.81 2.55 -11.30
C THR A 85 -6.16 3.22 -11.02
N PRO A 86 -7.13 3.19 -11.96
CA PRO A 86 -8.46 3.77 -11.75
C PRO A 86 -9.18 3.26 -10.50
N TYR A 87 -8.93 2.01 -10.10
CA TYR A 87 -9.49 1.41 -8.89
C TYR A 87 -8.93 2.00 -7.59
N MET A 88 -7.83 2.75 -7.65
CA MET A 88 -7.28 3.49 -6.51
C MET A 88 -7.83 4.92 -6.44
N HIS A 89 -8.36 5.46 -7.54
CA HIS A 89 -8.94 6.82 -7.55
C HIS A 89 -10.21 6.93 -6.70
N VAL A 90 -10.95 5.84 -6.49
CA VAL A 90 -12.07 5.83 -5.52
C VAL A 90 -11.60 6.05 -4.07
N LEU A 91 -10.28 5.98 -3.85
CA LEU A 91 -9.51 6.32 -2.65
C LEU A 91 -9.56 7.79 -2.21
N VAL A 92 -9.69 8.71 -3.18
CA VAL A 92 -9.26 10.12 -3.08
C VAL A 92 -10.38 11.08 -3.43
#